data_AF-A0A7L2XJS7-F1
#
_entry.id   AF-A0A7L2XJS7-F1
#
_cell.length_a   1.000
_cell.length_b   1.000
_cell.length_c   1.000
_cell.angle_alpha   90.00
_cell.angle_beta   90.00
_cell.angle_gamma   90.00
#
_symmetry.space_group_name_H-M   'P 1'
#
loop_
_entity.id
_entity.type
_entity.pdbx_description
1 polymer ?
#
loop_
_entity_poly.entity_id
_entity_poly.type
_entity_poly.pdbx_seq_one_letter_code
_entity_poly.pdbx_strand_id
1 'polypeptide(L)'
;ALKDSRFPPMTRDELPRLFCSVSLLTNFEDVCDYMDWEVGVHGIRIEFINEKGSKRTATYLPEVAKEQGWDHIQTIDSLLRKGGYKAPITNEFRKTIKLTRY
;
A
#
# COMPACT_ATOMS: atom_id res chain seq x y z
N ALA A 1 -10.27 8.70 13.51
CA ALA A 1 -9.35 9.83 13.74
C ALA A 1 -8.69 9.86 15.14
N LEU A 2 -9.09 9.03 16.12
CA LEU A 2 -8.59 9.08 17.51
C LEU A 2 -7.81 7.80 17.96
N LYS A 3 -7.40 6.95 17.02
CA LYS A 3 -6.71 5.68 17.33
C LYS A 3 -5.43 5.47 16.51
N ASP A 4 -4.89 6.54 15.93
CA ASP A 4 -3.61 6.45 15.23
C ASP A 4 -2.49 6.88 16.19
N SER A 5 -1.74 5.90 16.70
CA SER A 5 -0.64 6.11 17.64
C SER A 5 0.59 6.80 17.02
N ARG A 6 0.56 7.06 15.70
CA ARG A 6 1.67 7.70 14.98
C ARG A 6 1.61 9.22 15.02
N PHE A 7 0.50 9.79 15.48
CA PHE A 7 0.33 11.24 15.57
C PHE A 7 -0.09 11.65 16.98
N PRO A 8 0.41 12.81 17.49
CA PRO A 8 -0.11 13.38 18.72
C PRO A 8 -1.62 13.69 18.60
N PRO A 9 -2.38 13.65 19.70
CA PRO A 9 -3.82 13.87 19.68
C PRO A 9 -4.14 15.27 19.15
N MET A 10 -5.05 15.35 18.17
CA MET A 10 -5.43 16.62 17.53
C MET A 10 -6.02 17.61 18.52
N THR A 11 -5.61 18.87 18.40
CA THR A 11 -6.11 19.98 19.21
C THR A 11 -7.29 20.70 18.55
N ARG A 12 -8.16 21.34 19.33
CA ARG A 12 -9.39 22.00 18.84
C ARG A 12 -9.14 23.08 17.78
N ASP A 13 -7.94 23.67 17.75
CA ASP A 13 -7.51 24.68 16.78
C ASP A 13 -7.12 24.14 15.39
N GLU A 14 -7.00 22.83 15.22
CA GLU A 14 -6.66 22.21 13.93
C GLU A 14 -7.90 21.84 13.09
N LEU A 15 -9.08 21.78 13.72
CA LEU A 15 -10.38 21.47 13.10
C LEU A 15 -10.72 22.30 11.85
N PRO A 16 -10.49 23.62 11.79
CA PRO A 16 -10.83 24.42 10.60
C PRO A 16 -9.89 24.18 9.41
N ARG A 17 -8.71 23.57 9.62
CA ARG A 17 -7.69 23.33 8.59
C ARG A 17 -7.64 21.88 8.10
N LEU A 18 -8.49 21.02 8.64
CA LEU A 18 -8.55 19.60 8.31
C LEU A 18 -9.37 19.36 7.05
N PHE A 19 -8.71 18.89 6.00
CA PHE A 19 -9.38 18.29 4.84
C PHE A 19 -9.62 16.80 5.11
N CYS A 20 -10.88 16.40 5.11
CA CYS A 20 -11.27 14.99 5.22
C CYS A 20 -11.40 14.42 3.81
N SER A 21 -10.40 13.64 3.38
CA SER A 21 -10.51 12.87 2.13
C SER A 21 -11.11 11.50 2.44
N VAL A 22 -12.20 11.16 1.77
CA VAL A 22 -12.82 9.84 1.83
C VAL A 22 -12.51 9.13 0.51
N SER A 23 -11.52 8.26 0.52
CA SER A 23 -11.23 7.39 -0.62
C SER A 23 -12.20 6.20 -0.59
N LEU A 24 -13.24 6.26 -1.42
CA LEU A 24 -14.15 5.15 -1.65
C LEU A 24 -13.43 4.09 -2.48
N LEU A 25 -12.97 3.05 -1.80
CA LEU A 25 -12.35 1.87 -2.40
C LEU A 25 -13.45 1.07 -3.12
N THR A 26 -13.52 1.19 -4.45
CA THR A 26 -14.51 0.49 -5.28
C THR A 26 -13.77 -0.35 -6.32
N ASN A 27 -14.37 -1.45 -6.81
CA ASN A 27 -13.78 -2.33 -7.83
C ASN A 27 -12.44 -3.01 -7.43
N PHE A 28 -12.45 -3.79 -6.35
CA PHE A 28 -11.33 -4.69 -6.06
C PHE A 28 -11.20 -5.74 -7.17
N GLU A 29 -10.25 -5.54 -8.07
CA GLU A 29 -9.92 -6.49 -9.13
C GLU A 29 -8.67 -7.27 -8.73
N ASP A 30 -8.84 -8.60 -8.62
CA ASP A 30 -7.71 -9.51 -8.51
C ASP A 30 -7.00 -9.53 -9.86
N VAL A 31 -5.76 -9.07 -9.88
CA VAL A 31 -4.95 -9.00 -11.10
C VAL A 31 -3.97 -10.16 -11.13
N CYS A 32 -3.84 -10.76 -12.32
CA CYS A 32 -2.95 -11.90 -12.54
C CYS A 32 -1.48 -11.50 -12.58
N ASP A 33 -1.18 -10.24 -12.87
CA ASP A 33 0.17 -9.69 -12.88
C ASP A 33 0.30 -8.58 -11.83
N TYR A 34 1.41 -8.59 -11.09
CA TYR A 34 1.72 -7.54 -10.11
C TYR A 34 2.05 -6.20 -10.79
N MET A 35 2.20 -6.18 -12.11
CA MET A 35 2.35 -4.97 -12.93
C MET A 35 1.03 -4.44 -13.51
N ASP A 36 -0.08 -5.19 -13.41
CA ASP A 36 -1.37 -4.82 -14.01
C ASP A 36 -2.11 -3.80 -13.13
N TRP A 37 -1.53 -2.62 -12.96
CA TRP A 37 -2.14 -1.47 -12.31
C TRP A 37 -1.48 -0.19 -12.84
N GLU A 38 -2.06 0.96 -12.56
CA GLU A 38 -1.56 2.24 -13.07
C GLU A 38 -1.16 3.15 -11.93
N VAL A 39 0.11 3.58 -11.94
CA VAL A 39 0.70 4.43 -10.91
C VAL A 39 -0.01 5.78 -10.88
N GLY A 40 -0.52 6.16 -9.71
CA GLY A 40 -1.23 7.43 -9.54
C GLY A 40 -2.71 7.41 -9.90
N VAL A 41 -3.22 6.27 -10.37
CA VAL A 41 -4.65 6.06 -10.67
C VAL A 41 -5.22 5.01 -9.74
N HIS A 42 -4.59 3.84 -9.67
CA HIS A 42 -5.07 2.71 -8.88
C HIS A 42 -4.34 2.63 -7.53
N GLY A 43 -5.09 2.34 -6.47
CA GLY A 43 -4.52 1.89 -5.21
C GLY A 43 -4.24 0.39 -5.27
N ILE A 44 -3.23 -0.05 -4.52
CA ILE A 44 -2.82 -1.45 -4.53
C ILE A 44 -2.77 -2.02 -3.12
N ARG A 45 -3.29 -3.23 -2.98
CA ARG A 45 -3.14 -4.08 -1.80
C ARG A 45 -2.40 -5.33 -2.23
N ILE A 46 -1.30 -5.63 -1.54
CA ILE A 46 -0.59 -6.89 -1.72
C ILE A 46 -0.77 -7.79 -0.51
N GLU A 47 -0.92 -9.08 -0.77
CA GLU A 47 -0.90 -10.14 0.23
C GLU A 47 0.28 -11.05 -0.06
N PHE A 48 1.12 -11.28 0.96
CA PHE A 48 2.33 -12.08 0.82
C PHE A 48 2.62 -12.86 2.09
N ILE A 49 3.44 -13.91 1.97
CA ILE A 49 3.92 -14.69 3.10
C ILE A 49 5.34 -14.24 3.40
N ASN A 50 5.62 -13.85 4.64
CA ASN A 50 6.97 -13.47 5.03
C ASN A 50 7.86 -14.72 5.22
N GLU A 51 9.16 -14.52 5.42
CA GLU A 51 10.14 -15.59 5.69
C GLU A 51 9.79 -16.45 6.92
N LYS A 52 8.96 -15.92 7.82
CA LYS A 52 8.48 -16.61 9.03
C LYS A 52 7.19 -17.40 8.80
N GLY A 53 6.75 -17.57 7.56
CA GLY A 53 5.51 -18.26 7.20
C GLY A 53 4.23 -17.50 7.61
N SER A 54 4.34 -16.25 8.05
CA SER A 54 3.20 -15.45 8.45
C SER A 54 2.64 -14.68 7.26
N LYS A 55 1.32 -14.81 7.04
CA LYS A 55 0.60 -14.00 6.04
C LYS A 55 0.60 -12.54 6.48
N ARG A 56 1.05 -11.65 5.60
CA ARG A 56 1.07 -10.20 5.79
C ARG A 56 0.33 -9.54 4.64
N THR A 57 -0.24 -8.39 4.95
CA THR A 57 -0.92 -7.55 3.97
C THR A 57 -0.37 -6.15 4.09
N ALA A 58 -0.25 -5.47 2.95
CA ALA A 58 0.18 -4.09 2.91
C ALA A 58 -0.56 -3.38 1.78
N THR A 59 -0.83 -2.09 1.99
CA THR A 59 -1.65 -1.29 1.09
C THR A 59 -0.98 0.05 0.83
N TYR A 60 -0.95 0.47 -0.44
CA TYR A 60 -0.69 1.85 -0.83
C TYR A 60 -1.88 2.44 -1.55
N LEU A 61 -2.12 3.72 -1.23
CA LEU A 61 -3.09 4.55 -1.92
C LEU A 61 -2.49 5.04 -3.25
N PRO A 62 -3.33 5.36 -4.25
CA PRO A 62 -2.87 5.77 -5.57
C PRO A 62 -1.92 6.97 -5.52
N GLU A 63 -2.17 7.93 -4.60
CA GLU A 63 -1.31 9.10 -4.46
C GLU A 63 0.13 8.75 -4.05
N VAL A 64 0.35 7.70 -3.26
CA VAL A 64 1.66 7.45 -2.63
C VAL A 64 2.73 7.13 -3.67
N ALA A 65 2.42 6.26 -4.63
CA ALA A 65 3.37 5.86 -5.67
C ALA A 65 3.70 7.05 -6.58
N LYS A 66 2.70 7.88 -6.90
CA LYS A 66 2.86 9.09 -7.72
C LYS A 66 3.68 10.18 -7.00
N GLU A 67 3.41 10.45 -5.73
CA GLU A 67 4.13 11.46 -4.94
C GLU A 67 5.60 11.11 -4.74
N GLN A 68 5.91 9.82 -4.59
CA GLN A 68 7.29 9.35 -4.46
C GLN A 68 8.01 9.18 -5.80
N GLY A 69 7.29 9.26 -6.92
CA GLY A 69 7.84 8.97 -8.25
C GLY A 69 8.31 7.52 -8.38
N TRP A 70 7.62 6.58 -7.73
CA TRP A 70 7.97 5.16 -7.77
C TRP A 70 7.35 4.45 -8.96
N ASP A 71 8.15 3.63 -9.63
CA ASP A 71 7.65 2.66 -10.61
C ASP A 71 6.92 1.50 -9.93
N HIS A 72 6.26 0.63 -10.71
CA HIS A 72 5.54 -0.53 -10.20
C HIS A 72 6.41 -1.39 -9.28
N ILE A 73 7.63 -1.75 -9.73
CA ILE A 73 8.55 -2.60 -8.97
C ILE A 73 8.98 -1.91 -7.66
N GLN A 74 9.35 -0.63 -7.74
CA GLN A 74 9.79 0.13 -6.56
C GLN A 74 8.65 0.25 -5.54
N THR A 75 7.43 0.46 -6.01
CA THR A 75 6.25 0.54 -5.17
C THR A 75 6.00 -0.79 -4.45
N ILE A 76 6.06 -1.91 -5.17
CA ILE A 76 5.90 -3.26 -4.61
C ILE A 76 7.01 -3.59 -3.61
N ASP A 77 8.26 -3.28 -3.94
CA ASP A 77 9.39 -3.53 -3.06
C ASP A 77 9.26 -2.72 -1.76
N SER A 78 8.88 -1.45 -1.86
CA SER A 78 8.59 -0.61 -0.69
C SER A 78 7.40 -1.12 0.12
N LEU A 79 6.33 -1.60 -0.54
CA LEU A 79 5.18 -2.23 0.11
C LEU A 79 5.58 -3.49 0.89
N LEU A 80 6.42 -4.34 0.30
CA LEU A 80 6.93 -5.55 0.94
C LEU A 80 7.76 -5.20 2.17
N ARG A 81 8.68 -4.23 2.04
CA ARG A 81 9.47 -3.71 3.17
C ARG A 81 8.57 -3.16 4.27
N LYS A 82 7.55 -2.38 3.91
CA LYS A 82 6.55 -1.81 4.84
C LYS A 82 5.69 -2.88 5.52
N GLY A 83 5.34 -3.95 4.80
CA GLY A 83 4.62 -5.11 5.33
C GLY A 83 5.48 -6.03 6.21
N GLY A 84 6.75 -5.71 6.41
CA GLY A 84 7.67 -6.45 7.29
C GLY A 84 8.46 -7.55 6.60
N TYR A 85 8.55 -7.54 5.27
CA TYR A 85 9.46 -8.42 4.53
C TYR A 85 10.90 -7.90 4.63
N LYS A 86 11.82 -8.74 5.13
CA LYS A 86 13.23 -8.35 5.34
C LYS A 86 14.21 -9.08 4.40
N ALA A 87 13.81 -10.22 3.87
CA ALA A 87 14.55 -10.97 2.86
C ALA A 87 14.87 -10.16 1.58
N PRO A 88 15.82 -10.65 0.77
CA PRO A 88 15.94 -10.24 -0.62
C PRO A 88 14.63 -10.51 -1.37
N ILE A 89 14.16 -9.50 -2.10
CA ILE A 89 12.96 -9.58 -2.92
C ILE A 89 13.41 -10.03 -4.32
N THR A 90 13.14 -11.29 -4.65
CA THR A 90 13.42 -11.85 -5.98
C THR A 90 12.21 -11.65 -6.90
N ASN A 91 12.44 -11.69 -8.21
CA ASN A 91 11.37 -11.55 -9.19
C ASN A 91 10.36 -12.71 -9.10
N GLU A 92 10.81 -13.90 -8.70
CA GLU A 92 9.94 -15.05 -8.45
C GLU A 92 9.04 -14.79 -7.24
N PHE A 93 9.58 -14.22 -6.16
CA PHE A 93 8.79 -13.85 -4.99
C PHE A 93 7.72 -12.81 -5.35
N ARG A 94 8.04 -11.82 -6.20
CA ARG A 94 7.05 -10.85 -6.73
C ARG A 94 5.94 -11.50 -7.56
N LYS A 95 6.14 -12.70 -8.10
CA LYS A 95 5.06 -13.46 -8.76
C LYS A 95 4.20 -14.25 -7.78
N THR A 96 4.71 -14.53 -6.58
CA THR A 96 3.95 -15.23 -5.53
C THR A 96 3.03 -14.31 -4.73
N ILE A 97 3.23 -12.99 -4.81
CA ILE A 97 2.34 -12.05 -4.13
C ILE A 97 0.99 -12.00 -4.82
N LYS A 98 -0.07 -11.93 -4.03
CA LYS A 98 -1.40 -11.66 -4.54
C LYS A 98 -1.63 -10.16 -4.54
N LEU A 99 -1.76 -9.56 -5.72
CA LEU A 99 -2.05 -8.14 -5.87
C LEU A 99 -3.54 -7.94 -6.16
N THR A 100 -4.15 -7.03 -5.43
CA THR A 100 -5.50 -6.54 -5.68
C THR A 100 -5.42 -5.04 -5.91
N ARG A 101 -5.91 -4.58 -7.05
CA ARG A 101 -6.03 -3.15 -7.36
C ARG A 101 -7.44 -2.65 -7.03
N TYR A 102 -7.58 -1.37 -6.76
CA TYR A 102 -8.86 -0.67 -6.52
C TYR A 102 -8.73 0.82 -6.84
#